data_AF-A0A7X3F0E5-F1
#
_entry.id   AF-A0A7X3F0E5-F1
#
_cell.length_a   1.000
_cell.length_b   1.000
_cell.length_c   1.000
_cell.angle_alpha   90.00
_cell.angle_beta   90.00
_cell.angle_gamma   90.00
#
_symmetry.space_group_name_H-M   'P 1'
#
loop_
_entity.id
_entity.type
_entity.pdbx_description
1 polymer ?
#
loop_
_entity_poly.entity_id
_entity_poly.type
_entity_poly.pdbx_seq_one_letter_code
_entity_poly.pdbx_strand_id
1 'polypeptide(L)'
;MFVSDSWAEVKGLAALLEPGQRGWHVMLKPQMSPWFHATVVTCDEGFDTRTTVFIDSLSSLITWIESGQEGMLLESLQLVSPGWLRGGKGWEMNALAEIAQNQLEGAVRFTLQDGRIYYYPDPAARSTHGFEEVLYRLHSEH
;
A
#
# COMPACT_ATOMS: atom_id res chain seq x y z
N MET A 1 -4.88 3.82 -9.25
CA MET A 1 -5.96 2.92 -9.71
C MET A 1 -5.38 1.70 -10.38
N PHE A 2 -5.85 0.50 -9.98
CA PHE A 2 -5.71 -0.70 -10.80
C PHE A 2 -6.89 -0.79 -11.76
N VAL A 3 -6.61 -1.21 -12.98
CA VAL A 3 -7.61 -1.38 -14.03
C VAL A 3 -7.52 -2.79 -14.55
N SER A 4 -8.64 -3.40 -14.90
CA SER A 4 -8.66 -4.69 -15.57
C SER A 4 -9.73 -4.66 -16.66
N ASP A 5 -9.53 -5.51 -17.66
CA ASP A 5 -10.54 -5.73 -18.69
C ASP A 5 -11.49 -6.85 -18.26
N SER A 6 -12.73 -6.81 -18.74
CA SER A 6 -13.75 -7.82 -18.42
C SER A 6 -13.37 -9.23 -18.88
N TRP A 7 -12.53 -9.38 -19.91
CA TRP A 7 -12.06 -10.69 -20.35
C TRP A 7 -11.13 -11.36 -19.32
N ALA A 8 -10.47 -10.57 -18.48
CA ALA A 8 -9.57 -11.07 -17.45
C ALA A 8 -10.31 -11.49 -16.16
N GLU A 9 -11.62 -11.27 -16.07
CA GLU A 9 -12.41 -11.75 -14.93
C GLU A 9 -12.39 -13.28 -14.86
N VAL A 10 -12.06 -13.81 -13.68
CA VAL A 10 -12.04 -15.25 -13.43
C VAL A 10 -13.47 -15.79 -13.42
N LYS A 11 -13.76 -16.79 -14.25
CA LYS A 11 -15.07 -17.43 -14.34
C LYS A 11 -15.02 -18.85 -13.75
N GLY A 12 -16.10 -19.26 -13.09
CA GLY A 12 -16.26 -20.63 -12.58
C GLY A 12 -15.61 -20.91 -11.21
N LEU A 13 -14.99 -19.91 -10.57
CA LEU A 13 -14.45 -20.01 -9.21
C LEU A 13 -15.33 -19.32 -8.15
N ALA A 14 -16.60 -19.04 -8.46
CA ALA A 14 -17.51 -18.36 -7.53
C ALA A 14 -17.66 -19.09 -6.18
N ALA A 15 -17.51 -20.41 -6.16
CA ALA A 15 -17.55 -21.21 -4.92
C ALA A 15 -16.33 -21.00 -4.00
N LEU A 16 -15.25 -20.38 -4.49
CA LEU A 16 -14.03 -20.10 -3.72
C LEU A 16 -13.92 -18.63 -3.29
N LEU A 17 -14.88 -17.79 -3.68
CA LEU A 17 -14.88 -16.36 -3.42
C LEU A 17 -15.96 -16.01 -2.41
N GLU A 18 -15.67 -15.07 -1.53
CA GLU A 18 -16.66 -14.55 -0.59
C GLU A 18 -17.76 -13.76 -1.33
N PRO A 19 -18.97 -13.64 -0.76
CA PRO A 19 -20.03 -12.84 -1.34
C PRO A 19 -19.57 -11.43 -1.70
N GLY A 20 -19.76 -11.03 -2.96
CA GLY A 20 -19.36 -9.72 -3.47
C GLY A 20 -17.93 -9.63 -4.00
N GLN A 21 -17.09 -10.64 -3.77
CA GLN A 21 -15.76 -10.69 -4.37
C GLN A 21 -15.81 -11.08 -5.84
N ARG A 22 -14.79 -10.59 -6.57
CA ARG A 22 -14.50 -10.96 -7.95
C ARG A 22 -13.01 -11.22 -8.08
N GLY A 23 -12.64 -12.15 -8.95
CA GLY A 23 -11.26 -12.44 -9.27
C GLY A 23 -10.89 -11.90 -10.64
N TRP A 24 -9.65 -11.46 -10.79
CA TRP A 24 -9.09 -11.05 -12.09
C TRP A 24 -7.74 -11.72 -12.31
N HIS A 25 -7.52 -12.19 -13.54
CA HIS A 25 -6.25 -12.80 -13.97
C HIS A 25 -5.16 -11.76 -14.24
N VAL A 26 -5.54 -10.55 -14.67
CA VAL A 26 -4.62 -9.50 -15.12
C VAL A 26 -5.08 -8.15 -14.59
N MET A 27 -4.17 -7.39 -14.00
CA MET A 27 -4.40 -6.01 -13.57
C MET A 27 -3.35 -5.08 -14.18
N LEU A 28 -3.78 -3.91 -14.62
CA LEU A 28 -2.97 -2.82 -15.14
C LEU A 28 -2.74 -1.79 -14.04
N LYS A 29 -1.48 -1.36 -13.88
CA LYS A 29 -1.10 -0.24 -13.01
C LYS A 29 -0.32 0.80 -13.83
N PRO A 30 -0.88 2.00 -14.08
CA PRO A 30 -0.14 3.07 -14.73
C PRO A 30 1.14 3.41 -13.96
N GLN A 31 2.24 3.67 -14.69
CA GLN A 31 3.57 3.75 -14.09
C GLN A 31 3.85 5.06 -13.30
N MET A 32 2.87 5.95 -13.17
CA MET A 32 3.10 7.31 -12.69
C MET A 32 3.06 7.47 -11.16
N SER A 33 2.58 6.49 -10.41
CA SER A 33 2.43 6.62 -8.95
C SER A 33 2.86 5.36 -8.22
N PRO A 34 3.37 5.47 -6.98
CA PRO A 34 3.57 4.31 -6.13
C PRO A 34 2.24 3.62 -5.80
N TRP A 35 2.34 2.43 -5.25
CA TRP A 35 1.23 1.66 -4.66
C TRP A 35 1.76 0.84 -3.49
N PHE A 36 0.87 0.17 -2.78
CA PHE A 36 1.22 -0.50 -1.55
C PHE A 36 0.82 -1.97 -1.59
N HIS A 37 1.64 -2.78 -0.95
CA HIS A 37 1.31 -4.14 -0.55
C HIS A 37 1.20 -4.13 0.97
N ALA A 38 0.03 -4.51 1.48
CA ALA A 38 -0.17 -4.77 2.90
C ALA A 38 -0.26 -6.28 3.10
N THR A 39 0.53 -6.83 4.01
CA THR A 39 0.32 -8.19 4.51
C THR A 39 -0.49 -8.10 5.77
N VAL A 40 -1.60 -8.84 5.79
CA VAL A 40 -2.49 -8.91 6.94
C VAL A 40 -2.59 -10.34 7.45
N VAL A 41 -2.82 -10.47 8.74
CA VAL A 41 -3.08 -11.74 9.41
C VAL A 41 -4.51 -11.72 9.92
N THR A 42 -5.28 -12.73 9.56
CA THR A 42 -6.59 -13.01 10.15
C THR A 42 -6.48 -14.31 10.92
N CYS A 43 -6.92 -14.30 12.18
CA CYS A 43 -6.97 -15.51 13.00
C CYS A 43 -8.41 -16.03 12.98
N ASP A 44 -8.63 -17.18 12.35
CA ASP A 44 -9.92 -17.85 12.31
C ASP A 44 -9.77 -19.31 12.73
N GLU A 45 -10.65 -19.78 13.61
CA GLU A 45 -10.66 -21.14 14.19
C GLU A 45 -9.28 -21.66 14.67
N GLY A 46 -8.40 -20.77 15.14
CA GLY A 46 -7.05 -21.11 15.61
C GLY A 46 -5.98 -21.24 14.53
N PHE A 47 -6.29 -20.85 13.28
CA PHE A 47 -5.35 -20.78 12.17
C PHE A 47 -5.12 -19.33 11.74
N ASP A 48 -3.84 -18.97 11.64
CA ASP A 48 -3.42 -17.69 11.10
C ASP A 48 -3.33 -17.76 9.58
N THR A 49 -4.22 -17.01 8.90
CA THR A 49 -4.17 -16.86 7.45
C THR A 49 -3.53 -15.52 7.09
N ARG A 50 -2.52 -15.56 6.23
CA ARG A 50 -1.86 -14.37 5.69
C ARG A 50 -2.40 -14.02 4.31
N THR A 51 -2.90 -12.81 4.17
CA THR A 51 -3.41 -12.28 2.89
C THR A 51 -2.62 -11.04 2.49
N THR A 52 -2.31 -10.93 1.19
CA THR A 52 -1.72 -9.70 0.64
C THR A 52 -2.80 -8.84 0.02
N VAL A 53 -2.91 -7.60 0.47
CA VAL A 53 -3.82 -6.58 -0.05
C VAL A 53 -3.02 -5.61 -0.91
N PHE A 54 -3.51 -5.37 -2.12
CA PHE A 54 -2.91 -4.44 -3.06
C PHE A 54 -3.69 -3.13 -3.06
N ILE A 55 -3.03 -2.02 -2.74
CA ILE A 55 -3.68 -0.74 -2.50
C ILE A 55 -3.09 0.29 -3.47
N ASP A 56 -3.94 0.89 -4.29
CA ASP A 56 -3.55 1.56 -5.53
C ASP A 56 -3.04 3.00 -5.36
N SER A 57 -3.33 3.60 -4.21
CA SER A 57 -3.07 5.01 -3.93
C SER A 57 -2.95 5.25 -2.42
N LEU A 58 -2.38 6.40 -2.04
CA LEU A 58 -2.29 6.79 -0.63
C LEU A 58 -3.68 7.06 -0.03
N SER A 59 -4.57 7.72 -0.76
CA SER A 59 -5.93 7.98 -0.28
C SER A 59 -6.68 6.69 0.02
N SER A 60 -6.57 5.70 -0.87
CA SER A 60 -7.15 4.37 -0.65
C SER A 60 -6.53 3.67 0.57
N LEU A 61 -5.22 3.83 0.80
CA LEU A 61 -4.54 3.28 1.97
C LEU A 61 -5.05 3.92 3.26
N ILE A 62 -5.17 5.24 3.31
CA ILE A 62 -5.70 5.97 4.47
C ILE A 62 -7.10 5.47 4.79
N THR A 63 -8.00 5.49 3.79
CA THR A 63 -9.38 5.00 3.97
C THR A 63 -9.39 3.53 4.42
N TRP A 64 -8.52 2.70 3.88
CA TRP A 64 -8.44 1.29 4.26
C TRP A 64 -7.97 1.10 5.71
N ILE A 65 -6.94 1.82 6.15
CA ILE A 65 -6.47 1.80 7.55
C ILE A 65 -7.56 2.33 8.49
N GLU A 66 -8.17 3.47 8.16
CA GLU A 66 -9.22 4.10 8.96
C GLU A 66 -10.49 3.25 9.05
N SER A 67 -10.79 2.48 8.00
CA SER A 67 -12.00 1.65 7.96
C SER A 67 -12.00 0.55 9.02
N GLY A 68 -10.82 0.15 9.52
CA GLY A 68 -10.66 -0.88 10.55
C GLY A 68 -11.29 -2.21 10.14
N GLN A 69 -10.48 -3.19 9.73
CA GLN A 69 -11.01 -4.52 9.41
C GLN A 69 -11.01 -5.36 10.69
N GLU A 70 -12.19 -5.59 11.28
CA GLU A 70 -12.33 -6.41 12.49
C GLU A 70 -11.67 -7.79 12.28
N GLY A 71 -10.87 -8.23 13.26
CA GLY A 71 -10.17 -9.52 13.20
C GLY A 71 -8.97 -9.56 12.26
N MET A 72 -8.58 -8.44 11.64
CA MET A 72 -7.43 -8.34 10.74
C MET A 72 -6.31 -7.51 11.37
N LEU A 73 -5.14 -8.12 11.53
CA LEU A 73 -3.92 -7.44 11.99
C LEU A 73 -3.05 -7.08 10.78
N LEU A 74 -2.65 -5.81 10.65
CA LEU A 74 -1.65 -5.39 9.66
C LEU A 74 -0.26 -5.83 10.12
N GLU A 75 0.29 -6.86 9.48
CA GLU A 75 1.61 -7.43 9.80
C GLU A 75 2.73 -6.61 9.15
N SER A 76 2.57 -6.23 7.88
CA SER A 76 3.56 -5.39 7.20
C SER A 76 2.96 -4.54 6.10
N LEU A 77 3.61 -3.41 5.82
CA LEU A 77 3.28 -2.52 4.71
C LEU A 77 4.55 -2.31 3.87
N GLN A 78 4.41 -2.42 2.56
CA GLN A 78 5.49 -2.24 1.60
C GLN A 78 5.10 -1.19 0.57
N LEU A 79 6.05 -0.32 0.24
CA LEU A 79 5.94 0.63 -0.85
C LEU A 79 6.46 -0.02 -2.12
N VAL A 80 5.62 -0.08 -3.16
CA VAL A 80 6.06 -0.41 -4.51
C VAL A 80 6.24 0.89 -5.29
N SER A 81 7.49 1.29 -5.47
CA SER A 81 7.88 2.61 -5.97
C SER A 81 8.44 2.55 -7.41
N PRO A 82 8.09 3.52 -8.27
CA PRO A 82 8.71 3.63 -9.58
C PRO A 82 10.13 4.17 -9.47
N GLY A 83 10.98 3.82 -10.43
CA GLY A 83 12.41 4.15 -10.39
C GLY A 83 12.70 5.65 -10.32
N TRP A 84 11.87 6.49 -10.93
CA TRP A 84 12.06 7.94 -10.85
C TRP A 84 11.94 8.49 -9.42
N LEU A 85 11.15 7.86 -8.55
CA LEU A 85 10.95 8.29 -7.15
C LEU A 85 12.23 8.18 -6.33
N ARG A 86 13.09 7.24 -6.70
CA ARG A 86 14.37 6.94 -6.05
C ARG A 86 15.59 7.39 -6.87
N GLY A 87 15.38 8.05 -8.01
CA GLY A 87 16.45 8.43 -8.94
C GLY A 87 17.09 7.27 -9.72
N GLY A 88 16.41 6.14 -9.85
CA GLY A 88 16.88 4.91 -10.51
C GLY A 88 16.01 4.45 -11.69
N LYS A 89 16.18 3.18 -12.09
CA LYS A 89 15.40 2.52 -13.14
C LYS A 89 14.50 1.43 -12.57
N GLY A 90 13.36 1.17 -13.21
CA GLY A 90 12.48 0.06 -12.86
C GLY A 90 11.77 0.24 -11.51
N TRP A 91 10.94 -0.73 -11.16
CA TRP A 91 10.16 -0.73 -9.91
C TRP A 91 10.92 -1.45 -8.80
N GLU A 92 10.74 -0.97 -7.57
CA GLU A 92 11.22 -1.65 -6.37
C GLU A 92 10.12 -1.74 -5.32
N MET A 93 10.11 -2.84 -4.58
CA MET A 93 9.24 -3.06 -3.44
C MET A 93 10.10 -3.01 -2.18
N ASN A 94 9.79 -2.10 -1.26
CA ASN A 94 10.55 -1.93 -0.02
C ASN A 94 9.61 -1.85 1.18
N ALA A 95 10.02 -2.46 2.30
CA ALA A 95 9.25 -2.41 3.54
C ALA A 95 9.22 -0.98 4.10
N LEU A 96 8.02 -0.52 4.47
CA LEU A 96 7.80 0.78 5.09
C LEU A 96 7.95 0.69 6.60
N ALA A 97 8.59 1.70 7.18
CA ALA A 97 8.59 1.97 8.61
C ALA A 97 7.57 3.07 8.95
N GLU A 98 7.41 4.07 8.09
CA GLU A 98 6.51 5.20 8.35
C GLU A 98 6.02 5.85 7.06
N ILE A 99 4.80 6.38 7.12
CA ILE A 99 4.26 7.34 6.15
C ILE A 99 3.87 8.60 6.93
N ALA A 100 4.44 9.73 6.54
CA ALA A 100 4.10 11.03 7.11
C ALA A 100 3.67 12.00 6.02
N GLN A 101 2.63 12.79 6.27
CA GLN A 101 2.06 13.75 5.35
C GLN A 101 2.33 15.19 5.80
N ASN A 102 2.50 16.05 4.82
CA ASN A 102 2.46 17.48 4.99
C ASN A 102 1.01 17.96 4.87
N GLN A 103 0.46 18.52 5.95
CA GLN A 103 -0.95 18.92 6.03
C GLN A 103 -1.34 20.04 5.05
N LEU A 104 -0.40 20.90 4.67
CA LEU A 104 -0.67 22.07 3.84
C LEU A 104 -0.59 21.74 2.35
N GLU A 105 0.41 20.94 1.97
CA GLU A 105 0.74 20.66 0.57
C GLU A 105 0.27 19.28 0.11
N GLY A 106 -0.09 18.40 1.05
CA GLY A 106 -0.47 17.01 0.78
C GLY A 106 0.68 16.11 0.35
N ALA A 107 1.90 16.65 0.22
CA ALA A 107 3.12 15.91 -0.07
C ALA A 107 3.42 14.89 1.05
N VAL A 108 4.03 13.77 0.67
CA VAL A 108 4.21 12.63 1.58
C VAL A 108 5.67 12.22 1.63
N ARG A 109 6.12 11.90 2.84
CA ARG A 109 7.40 11.28 3.14
C ARG A 109 7.18 9.81 3.48
N PHE A 110 7.85 8.95 2.73
CA PHE A 110 7.95 7.52 3.03
C PHE A 110 9.30 7.26 3.70
N THR A 111 9.28 6.71 4.91
CA THR A 111 10.48 6.21 5.58
C THR A 111 10.49 4.69 5.47
N LEU A 112 11.53 4.14 4.83
CA LEU A 112 11.72 2.70 4.70
C LEU A 112 12.34 2.09 5.96
N GLN A 113 12.17 0.78 6.16
CA GLN A 113 12.75 0.08 7.31
C GLN A 113 14.29 0.10 7.33
N ASP A 114 14.93 0.25 6.18
CA ASP A 114 16.40 0.40 6.08
C ASP A 114 16.87 1.86 6.27
N GLY A 115 15.96 2.77 6.63
CA GLY A 115 16.25 4.18 6.89
C GLY A 115 16.27 5.09 5.67
N ARG A 116 16.10 4.55 4.45
CA ARG A 116 15.94 5.38 3.24
C ARG A 116 14.64 6.19 3.31
N ILE A 117 14.67 7.39 2.74
CA ILE A 117 13.52 8.30 2.72
C ILE A 117 13.19 8.67 1.28
N TYR A 118 11.92 8.55 0.91
CA TYR A 118 11.39 9.00 -0.37
C TYR A 118 10.31 10.07 -0.18
N TYR A 119 10.17 10.95 -1.17
CA TYR A 119 9.17 12.01 -1.19
C TYR A 119 8.27 11.86 -2.41
N TYR A 120 6.98 12.13 -2.25
CA TYR A 120 5.99 12.06 -3.32
C TYR A 120 5.04 13.27 -3.22
N PRO A 121 4.66 13.90 -4.35
CA PRO A 121 4.89 13.49 -5.74
C PRO A 121 6.24 13.87 -6.33
N ASP A 122 6.98 14.80 -5.71
CA ASP A 122 8.33 15.17 -6.15
C ASP A 122 9.37 14.35 -5.36
N PRO A 123 10.36 13.71 -6.01
CA PRO A 123 11.40 12.95 -5.33
C PRO A 123 12.31 13.80 -4.44
N ALA A 124 12.30 15.13 -4.58
CA ALA A 124 13.01 16.04 -3.69
C ALA A 124 12.11 16.56 -2.56
N ALA A 125 12.68 16.70 -1.37
CA ALA A 125 12.08 17.42 -0.25
C ALA A 125 12.01 18.92 -0.55
N ARG A 126 11.11 19.33 -1.44
CA ARG A 126 10.92 20.74 -1.80
C ARG A 126 9.97 21.49 -0.88
N SER A 127 9.40 20.82 0.11
CA SER A 127 8.46 21.45 1.02
C SER A 127 9.16 22.35 2.02
N THR A 128 8.61 23.54 2.23
CA THR A 128 9.04 24.45 3.29
C THR A 128 8.42 24.09 4.65
N HIS A 129 7.48 23.14 4.66
CA HIS A 129 6.73 22.74 5.85
C HIS A 129 7.04 21.28 6.23
N GLY A 130 6.89 20.97 7.52
CA GLY A 130 7.18 19.65 8.08
C GLY A 130 6.22 18.55 7.62
N PHE A 131 6.66 17.29 7.78
CA PHE A 131 5.84 16.09 7.60
C PHE A 131 5.45 15.58 8.99
N GLU A 132 4.47 16.23 9.61
CA GLU A 132 4.12 16.04 11.02
C GLU A 132 2.94 15.07 11.22
N GLU A 133 2.08 14.94 10.21
CA GLU A 133 0.93 14.03 10.28
C GLU A 133 1.36 12.60 9.94
N VAL A 134 1.45 11.75 10.95
CA VAL A 134 1.85 10.35 10.78
C VAL A 134 0.61 9.53 10.41
N LEU A 135 0.56 9.07 9.16
CA LEU A 135 -0.54 8.26 8.62
C LEU A 135 -0.35 6.76 8.92
N TYR A 136 0.91 6.33 9.00
CA TYR A 136 1.29 4.96 9.32
C TYR A 136 2.64 4.97 10.02
N ARG A 137 2.80 4.13 11.04
CA ARG A 137 4.09 3.81 11.64
C ARG A 137 4.11 2.36 12.08
N LEU A 138 5.08 1.59 11.59
CA LEU A 138 5.31 0.22 12.04
C LEU A 138 5.55 0.24 13.55
N HIS A 139 4.72 -0.50 14.29
CA HIS A 139 4.94 -0.69 15.72
C HIS A 139 6.04 -1.74 15.88
N SER A 140 7.17 -1.34 16.49
CA SER A 140 8.17 -2.30 16.91
C SER A 140 7.64 -3.03 18.13
N GLU A 141 7.32 -4.31 17.99
CA GLU A 141 7.16 -5.17 19.16
C GLU A 141 8.53 -5.24 19.86
N HIS A 142 8.58 -4.75 21.10
CA HIS A 142 9.72 -4.82 22.00
C HIS A 142 9.69 -6.11 22.81
#